data_AF-A0A814GFE4-F1
#
_entry.id   AF-A0A814GFE4-F1
#
_cell.length_a   1.000
_cell.length_b   1.000
_cell.length_c   1.000
_cell.angle_alpha   90.00
_cell.angle_beta   90.00
_cell.angle_gamma   90.00
#
_symmetry.space_group_name_H-M   'P 1'
#
loop_
_entity.id
_entity.type
_entity.pdbx_description
1 polymer ?
#
loop_
_entity_poly.entity_id
_entity_poly.type
_entity_poly.pdbx_seq_one_letter_code
_entity_poly.pdbx_strand_id
1 'polypeptide(L)'
;MSTQTLASQLSELSIKLVIYCWTPIYIIGILGNLLNMITFSRRTLRDNTCSQYFIGMYIVQIILFNSLSLTKIITNISGYDLGQTVAILCKIRSYLFIFSLGLMRQFLCLISID
;
A
#
# COMPACT_ATOMS: atom_id res chain seq x y z
N MET A 1 35.37 8.51 -12.94
CA MET A 1 34.60 9.74 -12.65
C MET A 1 33.13 9.65 -13.13
N SER A 2 32.55 8.44 -13.23
CA SER A 2 31.19 8.22 -13.80
C SER A 2 30.18 7.56 -12.86
N THR A 3 30.61 6.96 -11.74
CA THR A 3 29.73 6.25 -10.80
C THR A 3 29.00 7.21 -9.84
N GLN A 4 29.65 8.31 -9.44
CA GLN A 4 29.07 9.31 -8.54
C GLN A 4 27.94 10.11 -9.19
N THR A 5 28.04 10.41 -10.48
CA THR A 5 27.01 11.10 -11.26
C THR A 5 25.79 10.22 -11.54
N LEU A 6 25.98 8.91 -11.73
CA LEU A 6 24.86 7.99 -11.90
C LEU A 6 24.05 7.82 -10.60
N ALA A 7 24.73 7.69 -9.47
CA ALA A 7 24.09 7.53 -8.16
C ALA A 7 23.24 8.76 -7.78
N SER A 8 23.71 9.98 -8.08
CA SER A 8 22.97 11.21 -7.80
C SER A 8 21.72 11.32 -8.68
N GLN A 9 21.82 11.00 -9.98
CA GLN A 9 20.67 11.03 -10.89
C GLN A 9 19.60 10.00 -10.52
N LEU A 10 19.99 8.81 -10.07
CA LEU A 10 19.05 7.77 -9.65
C LEU A 10 18.29 8.17 -8.39
N SER A 11 18.98 8.80 -7.44
CA SER A 11 18.38 9.34 -6.21
C SER A 11 17.35 10.42 -6.54
N GLU A 12 17.70 11.38 -7.40
CA GLU A 12 16.81 12.45 -7.82
C GLU A 12 15.56 11.92 -8.53
N LEU A 13 15.73 10.94 -9.43
CA LEU A 13 14.61 10.28 -10.11
C LEU A 13 13.70 9.57 -9.11
N SER A 14 14.27 8.84 -8.14
CA SER A 14 13.52 8.14 -7.11
C SER A 14 12.66 9.09 -6.28
N ILE A 15 13.23 10.23 -5.87
CA ILE A 15 12.53 11.27 -5.11
C ILE A 15 11.35 11.83 -5.92
N LYS A 16 11.58 12.20 -7.18
CA LYS A 16 10.52 12.71 -8.07
C LYS A 16 9.40 11.69 -8.23
N LEU A 17 9.75 10.42 -8.41
CA LEU A 17 8.77 9.35 -8.58
C LEU A 17 7.94 9.13 -7.31
N VAL A 18 8.56 9.18 -6.12
CA VAL A 18 7.84 9.13 -4.83
C VAL A 18 6.85 10.28 -4.70
N ILE A 19 7.28 11.51 -4.98
CA ILE A 19 6.44 12.69 -4.81
C ILE A 19 5.28 12.71 -5.82
N TYR A 20 5.59 12.52 -7.11
CA TYR A 20 4.62 12.72 -8.18
C TYR A 20 3.76 11.49 -8.52
N CYS A 21 4.22 10.27 -8.22
CA CYS A 21 3.41 9.07 -8.43
C CYS A 21 2.93 8.45 -7.12
N TRP A 22 3.83 8.13 -6.18
CA TRP A 22 3.45 7.34 -5.01
C TRP A 22 2.54 8.11 -4.05
N THR A 23 2.76 9.41 -3.84
CA THR A 23 1.92 10.25 -2.99
C THR A 23 0.47 10.38 -3.50
N PRO A 24 0.19 10.77 -4.77
CA PRO A 24 -1.19 10.86 -5.24
C PRO A 24 -1.87 9.49 -5.30
N ILE A 25 -1.15 8.43 -5.71
CA ILE A 25 -1.68 7.05 -5.69
C ILE A 25 -2.06 6.65 -4.27
N TYR A 26 -1.25 6.99 -3.27
CA TYR A 26 -1.54 6.72 -1.88
C TYR A 26 -2.80 7.46 -1.40
N ILE A 27 -2.91 8.76 -1.67
CA ILE A 27 -4.07 9.56 -1.25
C ILE A 27 -5.35 9.04 -1.89
N ILE A 28 -5.35 8.83 -3.20
CA ILE A 28 -6.51 8.31 -3.93
C ILE A 28 -6.83 6.88 -3.48
N GLY A 29 -5.80 6.05 -3.30
CA GLY A 29 -5.95 4.66 -2.86
C GLY A 29 -6.58 4.55 -1.48
N ILE A 30 -6.13 5.34 -0.50
CA ILE A 30 -6.71 5.34 0.84
C ILE A 30 -8.14 5.88 0.83
N LEU A 31 -8.38 7.03 0.20
CA LEU A 31 -9.71 7.64 0.15
C LEU A 31 -10.71 6.73 -0.58
N GLY A 32 -10.34 6.19 -1.73
CA GLY A 32 -11.18 5.28 -2.51
C GLY A 32 -11.51 4.00 -1.73
N ASN A 33 -10.52 3.39 -1.07
CA ASN A 33 -10.75 2.19 -0.26
C ASN A 33 -11.62 2.46 0.96
N LEU A 34 -11.46 3.62 1.62
CA LEU A 34 -12.32 4.00 2.75
C LEU A 34 -13.77 4.22 2.31
N LEU A 35 -13.99 4.94 1.21
CA LEU A 35 -15.33 5.18 0.67
C LEU A 35 -16.02 3.88 0.25
N ASN A 36 -15.28 2.97 -0.40
CA ASN A 36 -15.80 1.66 -0.76
C ASN A 36 -16.14 0.84 0.50
N MET A 37 -15.25 0.81 1.49
CA MET A 37 -15.51 0.10 2.75
C MET A 37 -16.77 0.61 3.44
N ILE A 38 -16.97 1.92 3.52
CA ILE A 38 -18.18 2.54 4.09
C ILE A 38 -19.43 2.14 3.28
N THR A 39 -19.32 2.11 1.95
CA THR A 39 -20.43 1.77 1.05
C THR A 39 -20.87 0.32 1.22
N PHE A 40 -19.93 -0.63 1.21
CA PHE A 40 -20.22 -2.05 1.39
C PHE A 40 -20.60 -2.41 2.83
N SER A 41 -20.21 -1.59 3.81
CA SER A 41 -20.61 -1.77 5.22
C SER A 41 -22.06 -1.37 5.51
N ARG A 42 -22.79 -0.78 4.56
CA ARG A 42 -24.21 -0.43 4.73
C ARG A 42 -25.04 -1.70 4.92
N ARG A 43 -26.03 -1.64 5.82
CA ARG A 43 -26.90 -2.78 6.21
C ARG A 43 -27.51 -3.53 5.01
N THR A 44 -27.86 -2.80 3.94
CA THR A 44 -28.46 -3.38 2.73
C THR A 44 -27.51 -4.25 1.91
N LEU A 45 -26.19 -4.07 2.05
CA LEU A 45 -25.16 -4.78 1.28
C LEU A 45 -24.38 -5.79 2.12
N ARG A 46 -24.45 -5.71 3.46
CA ARG A 46 -23.64 -6.54 4.38
C ARG A 46 -24.09 -8.00 4.47
N ASP A 47 -25.32 -8.28 4.08
CA ASP A 47 -25.89 -9.63 4.11
C ASP A 47 -25.42 -10.49 2.93
N ASN A 48 -24.77 -9.90 1.92
CA ASN A 48 -24.17 -10.64 0.82
C ASN A 48 -22.72 -11.05 1.15
N THR A 49 -22.40 -12.33 1.01
CA THR A 49 -21.06 -12.91 1.18
C THR A 49 -20.02 -12.23 0.29
N CYS A 50 -20.35 -11.93 -0.97
CA CYS A 50 -19.50 -11.18 -1.89
C CYS A 50 -19.06 -9.81 -1.32
N SER A 51 -19.99 -9.08 -0.70
CA SER A 51 -19.72 -7.78 -0.06
C SER A 51 -18.72 -7.90 1.09
N GLN A 52 -18.78 -9.01 1.85
CA GLN A 52 -17.82 -9.27 2.93
C GLN A 52 -16.40 -9.53 2.38
N TYR A 53 -16.28 -10.23 1.25
CA TYR A 53 -14.98 -10.38 0.57
C TYR A 53 -14.44 -9.05 0.04
N PHE A 54 -15.29 -8.18 -0.50
CA PHE A 54 -14.89 -6.83 -0.89
C PHE A 54 -14.37 -6.01 0.31
N ILE A 55 -15.08 -6.02 1.44
CA ILE A 55 -14.64 -5.33 2.67
C ILE A 55 -13.28 -5.86 3.12
N GLY A 56 -13.09 -7.18 3.15
CA GLY A 56 -11.82 -7.82 3.47
C GLY A 56 -10.69 -7.39 2.52
N MET A 57 -10.97 -7.36 1.21
CA MET A 57 -10.02 -6.90 0.18
C MET A 57 -9.60 -5.44 0.41
N TYR A 58 -10.54 -4.55 0.73
CA TYR A 58 -10.23 -3.14 0.99
C TYR A 58 -9.41 -2.93 2.26
N ILE A 59 -9.66 -3.69 3.33
CA ILE A 59 -8.83 -3.68 4.54
C ILE A 59 -7.39 -4.09 4.19
N VAL A 60 -7.23 -5.18 3.44
CA VAL A 60 -5.90 -5.65 3.02
C VAL A 60 -5.19 -4.64 2.11
N GLN A 61 -5.92 -3.96 1.21
CA GLN A 61 -5.37 -2.88 0.39
C GLN A 61 -4.87 -1.71 1.24
N ILE A 62 -5.62 -1.31 2.28
CA ILE A 62 -5.18 -0.25 3.19
C ILE A 62 -3.88 -0.66 3.89
N ILE A 63 -3.78 -1.90 4.38
CA ILE A 63 -2.54 -2.42 4.99
C ILE A 63 -1.39 -2.39 3.98
N LEU A 64 -1.64 -2.79 2.73
CA LEU A 64 -0.63 -2.77 1.68
C LEU A 64 -0.09 -1.36 1.43
N PHE A 65 -0.99 -0.38 1.24
CA PHE A 65 -0.62 1.01 1.01
C PHE A 65 0.15 1.62 2.18
N ASN A 66 -0.21 1.27 3.42
CA ASN A 66 0.53 1.69 4.60
C ASN A 66 1.91 1.04 4.69
N SER A 67 2.04 -0.25 4.34
CA SER A 67 3.34 -0.94 4.40
C SER A 67 4.35 -0.39 3.39
N LEU A 68 3.91 -0.07 2.16
CA LEU A 68 4.82 0.30 1.06
C LEU A 68 4.87 1.81 0.80
N SER A 69 3.72 2.43 0.51
CA SER A 69 3.66 3.83 0.09
C SER A 69 3.90 4.79 1.25
N LEU A 70 3.23 4.59 2.38
CA LEU A 70 3.39 5.47 3.55
C LEU A 70 4.83 5.47 4.06
N THR A 71 5.46 4.29 4.18
CA THR A 71 6.85 4.19 4.62
C THR A 71 7.80 4.96 3.70
N LYS A 72 7.64 4.85 2.37
CA LYS A 72 8.47 5.58 1.41
C LYS A 72 8.23 7.09 1.46
N ILE A 73 6.98 7.53 1.66
CA ILE A 73 6.64 8.95 1.79
C ILE A 73 7.28 9.52 3.07
N ILE A 74 7.14 8.83 4.20
CA ILE A 74 7.74 9.24 5.48
C ILE A 74 9.27 9.31 5.37
N THR A 75 9.91 8.31 4.77
CA THR A 75 11.37 8.33 4.57
C THR A 75 11.82 9.51 3.71
N ASN A 76 11.07 9.84 2.66
CA ASN A 76 11.41 10.97 1.79
C ASN A 76 11.23 12.33 2.50
N ILE A 77 10.19 12.49 3.33
CA ILE A 77 9.92 13.74 4.05
C ILE A 77 10.85 13.91 5.26
N SER A 78 11.04 12.85 6.05
CA SER A 78 11.81 12.89 7.30
C SER A 78 13.31 12.70 7.07
N GLY A 79 13.74 12.22 5.90
CA GLY A 79 15.11 11.80 5.64
C GLY A 79 15.57 10.57 6.45
N TYR A 80 14.66 9.95 7.21
CA TYR A 80 14.96 8.85 8.13
C TYR A 80 14.13 7.61 7.78
N ASP A 81 14.81 6.50 7.46
CA ASP A 81 14.16 5.22 7.17
C ASP A 81 14.14 4.34 8.43
N LEU A 82 13.03 4.38 9.17
CA LEU A 82 12.77 3.49 10.31
C LEU A 82 12.86 2.01 9.92
N GLY A 83 12.50 1.69 8.68
CA GLY A 83 12.56 0.33 8.13
C GLY A 83 13.98 -0.13 7.84
N GLN A 84 14.93 0.76 7.56
CA GLN A 84 16.35 0.39 7.46
C GLN A 84 17.05 0.44 8.81
N THR A 85 16.60 1.32 9.72
CA THR A 85 17.23 1.48 11.02
C THR A 85 16.89 0.33 11.97
N VAL A 86 15.65 -0.16 11.96
CA VAL A 86 15.20 -1.24 12.84
C VAL A 86 14.92 -2.51 12.03
N ALA A 87 15.80 -3.51 12.16
CA ALA A 87 15.70 -4.76 11.40
C ALA A 87 14.35 -5.49 11.58
N ILE A 88 13.74 -5.41 12.76
CA ILE A 88 12.43 -6.00 13.03
C ILE A 88 11.33 -5.32 12.21
N LEU A 89 11.32 -3.97 12.15
CA LEU A 89 10.36 -3.22 11.35
C LEU A 89 10.54 -3.51 9.86
N CYS A 90 11.77 -3.69 9.39
CA CYS A 90 12.05 -4.12 8.02
C CYS A 90 11.34 -5.44 7.68
N LYS A 91 11.50 -6.44 8.56
CA LYS A 91 10.93 -7.78 8.37
C LYS A 91 9.41 -7.74 8.40
N ILE A 92 8.83 -7.04 9.39
CA ILE A 92 7.38 -6.89 9.50
C ILE A 92 6.81 -6.20 8.26
N ARG A 93 7.47 -5.15 7.76
CA ARG A 93 7.06 -4.44 6.54
C ARG A 93 7.05 -5.37 5.33
N SER A 94 8.15 -6.10 5.11
CA SER A 94 8.27 -7.03 3.99
C SER A 94 7.25 -8.18 4.08
N TYR A 95 7.03 -8.70 5.29
CA TYR A 95 6.02 -9.72 5.53
C TYR A 95 4.62 -9.21 5.21
N LEU A 96 4.22 -8.06 5.79
CA LEU A 96 2.90 -7.45 5.54
C LEU A 96 2.69 -7.16 4.06
N PHE A 97 3.72 -6.69 3.35
CA PHE A 97 3.63 -6.43 1.92
C PHE A 97 3.33 -7.71 1.11
N ILE A 98 4.12 -8.77 1.30
CA ILE A 98 3.96 -10.04 0.58
C ILE A 98 2.63 -10.70 0.97
N PHE A 99 2.31 -10.71 2.26
CA PHE A 99 1.09 -11.29 2.80
C PHE A 99 -0.16 -10.58 2.24
N SER A 100 -0.18 -9.24 2.25
CA SER A 100 -1.30 -8.48 1.71
C SER A 100 -1.47 -8.67 0.20
N LEU A 101 -0.38 -8.78 -0.57
CA LEU A 101 -0.46 -9.12 -2.01
C LEU A 101 -1.01 -10.54 -2.24
N GLY A 102 -0.67 -11.48 -1.37
CA GLY A 102 -1.22 -12.83 -1.38
C GLY A 102 -2.74 -12.79 -1.12
N LEU A 103 -3.14 -12.17 -0.01
CA LEU A 103 -4.55 -12.07 0.39
C LEU A 103 -5.41 -11.35 -0.64
N MET A 104 -4.95 -10.24 -1.22
CA MET A 104 -5.71 -9.54 -2.27
C MET A 104 -6.06 -10.44 -3.44
N ARG A 105 -5.09 -11.26 -3.90
CA ARG A 105 -5.33 -12.20 -5.00
C ARG A 105 -6.37 -13.25 -4.61
N GLN A 106 -6.28 -13.78 -3.39
CA GLN A 106 -7.26 -14.74 -2.88
C GLN A 106 -8.67 -14.14 -2.78
N PHE A 107 -8.79 -12.91 -2.26
CA PHE A 107 -10.08 -12.21 -2.22
C PHE A 107 -10.65 -11.97 -3.61
N LEU A 108 -9.83 -11.56 -4.59
CA LEU A 108 -10.29 -11.41 -5.98
C LEU A 108 -10.81 -12.72 -6.57
N CYS A 109 -10.14 -13.85 -6.28
CA CYS A 109 -10.62 -15.16 -6.69
C CYS A 109 -11.96 -15.52 -6.04
N LEU A 110 -12.10 -15.30 -4.73
CA LEU A 110 -13.35 -15.56 -4.01
C LEU A 110 -14.50 -14.70 -4.54
N ILE A 111 -14.26 -13.41 -4.78
CA ILE A 111 -15.22 -12.47 -5.38
C ILE A 111 -15.64 -12.90 -6.78
N SER A 112 -14.76 -13.55 -7.54
CA SER A 112 -15.06 -13.99 -8.91
C SER A 112 -15.83 -15.32 -8.96
N ILE A 113 -15.79 -16.09 -7.87
CA ILE A 113 -16.48 -17.38 -7.74
C ILE A 113 -17.89 -17.21 -7.16
N ASP A 114 -18.05 -16.24 -6.24
CA ASP A 114 -19.34 -15.84 -5.66
C ASP A 114 -20.21 -15.10 -6.68
#